data_AF-A0A7C3Q5T3-F1
#
_entry.id   AF-A0A7C3Q5T3-F1
#
_cell.length_a   1.000
_cell.length_b   1.000
_cell.length_c   1.000
_cell.angle_alpha   90.00
_cell.angle_beta   90.00
_cell.angle_gamma   90.00
#
_symmetry.space_group_name_H-M   'P 1'
#
loop_
_entity.id
_entity.type
_entity.pdbx_description
1 polymer ?
#
loop_
_entity_poly.entity_id
_entity_poly.type
_entity_poly.pdbx_seq_one_letter_code
_entity_poly.pdbx_strand_id
1 'polypeptide(L)'
;MENIELYIILALIVMIIILIMNTFKYYRGEKRKVKNLHRFANEGEREAQNTLAKRYQKGDMVKKDCQRAAFWYQQAAFLGDEDAKGHLKNFFDGKKKLKKKKC
;
A
#
# COMPACT_ATOMS: atom_id res chain seq x y z
N MET A 1 40.82 21.73 20.08
CA MET A 1 40.12 20.42 20.10
C MET A 1 38.60 20.58 20.09
N GLU A 2 38.05 21.70 20.59
CA GLU A 2 36.60 22.00 20.63
C GLU A 2 35.91 22.08 19.25
N ASN A 3 36.62 22.45 18.18
CA ASN A 3 36.02 22.57 16.85
C ASN A 3 35.67 21.22 16.21
N ILE A 4 36.40 20.14 16.52
CA ILE A 4 36.20 18.84 15.88
C ILE A 4 34.86 18.24 16.29
N GLU A 5 34.48 18.35 17.56
CA GLU A 5 33.20 17.87 18.07
C GLU A 5 32.03 18.61 17.40
N LEU A 6 32.15 19.93 17.22
CA LEU A 6 31.13 20.74 16.54
C LEU A 6 30.94 20.32 15.07
N TYR A 7 32.04 20.03 14.35
CA TYR A 7 31.97 19.54 12.97
C TYR A 7 31.32 18.16 12.87
N ILE A 8 31.63 17.25 13.81
CA ILE A 8 31.00 15.92 13.85
C ILE A 8 29.50 16.06 14.07
N ILE A 9 29.08 16.90 15.04
CA ILE A 9 27.66 17.16 15.32
C ILE A 9 26.95 17.74 14.09
N LEU A 10 27.55 18.74 13.42
CA LEU A 10 26.98 19.33 12.21
C LEU A 10 26.84 18.30 11.07
N ALA A 11 27.85 17.46 10.86
CA ALA A 11 27.83 16.41 9.85
C ALA A 11 26.72 15.37 10.11
N LEU A 12 26.51 14.98 11.38
CA LEU A 12 25.42 14.09 11.77
C LEU A 12 24.04 14.74 11.55
N ILE A 13 23.89 16.03 11.89
CA ILE A 13 22.64 16.77 11.65
C ILE A 13 22.32 16.83 10.15
N VAL A 14 23.31 17.18 9.30
CA VAL A 14 23.13 17.21 7.85
C VAL A 14 22.78 15.82 7.30
N MET A 15 23.45 14.77 7.79
CA MET A 15 23.14 13.39 7.41
C MET A 15 21.70 13.01 7.77
N ILE A 16 21.25 13.35 8.98
CA ILE A 16 19.87 13.11 9.43
C ILE A 16 18.87 13.87 8.55
N ILE A 17 19.14 15.14 8.22
CA ILE A 17 18.28 15.95 7.34
C ILE A 17 18.16 15.30 5.96
N ILE A 18 19.26 14.80 5.39
CA ILE A 18 19.24 14.09 4.10
C ILE A 18 18.36 12.83 4.18
N LEU A 19 18.47 12.05 5.25
CA LEU A 19 17.64 10.86 5.46
C LEU A 19 16.15 11.21 5.60
N ILE A 20 15.82 12.27 6.34
CA ILE A 20 14.44 12.77 6.50
C ILE A 20 13.89 13.27 5.16
N MET A 21 14.66 14.02 4.38
CA MET A 21 14.24 14.48 3.06
C MET A 21 13.98 13.32 2.10
N ASN A 22 14.85 12.31 2.09
CA ASN A 22 14.70 11.13 1.23
C ASN A 22 13.46 10.30 1.60
N THR A 23 13.25 10.04 2.90
CA THR A 23 12.05 9.34 3.38
C THR A 23 10.79 10.14 3.05
N PHE A 24 10.75 11.45 3.29
CA PHE A 24 9.61 12.28 2.96
C PHE A 24 9.31 12.29 1.45
N LYS A 25 10.34 12.33 0.60
CA LYS A 25 10.19 12.22 -0.87
C LYS A 25 9.57 10.87 -1.26
N TYR A 26 10.02 9.77 -0.65
CA TYR A 26 9.46 8.44 -0.87
C TYR A 26 7.96 8.38 -0.49
N TYR A 27 7.61 8.83 0.72
CA TYR A 27 6.21 8.84 1.18
C TYR A 27 5.31 9.72 0.31
N ARG A 28 5.79 10.88 -0.13
CA ARG A 28 5.05 11.76 -1.05
C ARG A 28 4.81 11.07 -2.40
N GLY A 29 5.81 10.34 -2.91
CA GLY A 29 5.69 9.57 -4.14
C GLY A 29 4.63 8.49 -4.05
N GLU A 30 4.67 7.66 -3.00
CA GLU A 30 3.70 6.59 -2.80
C GLU A 30 2.27 7.13 -2.58
N LYS A 31 2.09 8.26 -1.87
CA LYS A 31 0.76 8.90 -1.75
C LYS A 31 0.17 9.30 -3.10
N ARG A 32 1.00 9.84 -4.01
CA ARG A 32 0.56 10.17 -5.38
C ARG A 32 0.19 8.91 -6.16
N LYS A 33 0.97 7.83 -6.04
CA LYS A 33 0.66 6.55 -6.69
C LYS A 33 -0.68 5.99 -6.24
N VAL A 34 -0.97 5.99 -4.94
CA VAL A 34 -2.28 5.56 -4.41
C VAL A 34 -3.42 6.45 -4.91
N LYS A 35 -3.20 7.77 -4.96
CA LYS A 35 -4.19 8.70 -5.52
C LYS A 35 -4.51 8.37 -6.99
N ASN A 36 -3.49 8.09 -7.80
CA ASN A 36 -3.67 7.71 -9.19
C ASN A 36 -4.34 6.34 -9.32
N LEU A 37 -3.97 5.37 -8.47
CA LEU A 37 -4.65 4.06 -8.41
C LEU A 37 -6.14 4.20 -8.14
N HIS A 38 -6.55 5.09 -7.24
CA HIS A 38 -7.96 5.39 -7.01
C HIS A 38 -8.67 5.90 -8.27
N ARG A 39 -8.01 6.81 -8.99
CA ARG A 39 -8.56 7.35 -10.24
C ARG A 39 -8.72 6.26 -11.30
N PHE A 40 -7.66 5.50 -11.58
CA PHE A 40 -7.68 4.42 -12.58
C PHE A 40 -8.64 3.28 -12.20
N ALA A 41 -8.71 2.92 -10.91
CA ALA A 41 -9.66 1.93 -10.44
C ALA A 41 -11.12 2.36 -10.64
N ASN A 42 -11.41 3.66 -10.48
CA ASN A 42 -12.72 4.25 -10.75
C ASN A 42 -13.02 4.34 -12.26
N GLU A 43 -12.00 4.51 -13.09
CA GLU A 43 -12.11 4.48 -14.56
C GLU A 43 -12.34 3.05 -15.10
N GLY A 44 -12.33 2.03 -14.23
CA GLY A 44 -12.55 0.64 -14.62
C GLY A 44 -11.28 -0.11 -15.01
N GLU A 45 -10.10 0.46 -14.79
CA GLU A 45 -8.84 -0.21 -15.11
C GLU A 45 -8.61 -1.38 -14.15
N ARG A 46 -8.72 -2.57 -14.71
CA ARG A 46 -8.67 -3.84 -14.01
C ARG A 46 -7.40 -4.03 -13.16
N GLU A 47 -6.24 -3.70 -13.72
CA GLU A 47 -4.94 -3.79 -13.04
C GLU A 47 -4.87 -2.81 -11.85
N ALA A 48 -5.41 -1.61 -12.01
CA ALA A 48 -5.48 -0.63 -10.94
C ALA A 48 -6.43 -1.09 -9.82
N GLN A 49 -7.57 -1.69 -10.15
CA GLN A 49 -8.50 -2.27 -9.16
C GLN A 49 -7.84 -3.39 -8.35
N ASN A 50 -7.17 -4.34 -9.02
CA ASN A 50 -6.41 -5.41 -8.37
C ASN A 50 -5.30 -4.85 -7.47
N THR A 51 -4.54 -3.87 -7.96
CA THR A 51 -3.46 -3.23 -7.20
C THR A 51 -3.99 -2.47 -5.99
N LEU A 52 -5.09 -1.73 -6.14
CA LEU A 52 -5.73 -1.01 -5.04
C LEU A 52 -6.29 -1.97 -3.98
N ALA A 53 -6.84 -3.10 -4.40
CA ALA A 53 -7.28 -4.16 -3.51
C ALA A 53 -6.13 -4.72 -2.66
N LYS A 54 -4.97 -5.00 -3.27
CA LYS A 54 -3.74 -5.42 -2.57
C LYS A 54 -3.29 -4.39 -1.54
N ARG A 55 -3.31 -3.10 -1.88
CA ARG A 55 -2.96 -2.00 -0.96
C ARG A 55 -3.92 -1.95 0.24
N TYR A 56 -5.23 -2.07 0.03
CA TYR A 56 -6.22 -2.15 1.11
C TYR A 56 -6.07 -3.40 1.98
N GLN A 57 -5.69 -4.53 1.39
CA GLN A 57 -5.47 -5.78 2.13
C GLN A 57 -4.25 -5.68 3.07
N LYS A 58 -3.17 -5.02 2.62
CA LYS A 58 -1.93 -4.86 3.40
C LYS A 58 -1.97 -3.66 4.36
N GLY A 59 -2.70 -2.60 3.99
CA GLY A 59 -2.62 -1.30 4.68
C GLY A 59 -1.45 -0.45 4.17
N ASP A 60 -0.96 -0.71 2.96
CA ASP A 60 0.18 0.00 2.39
C ASP A 60 -0.28 1.36 1.87
N MET A 61 0.04 2.44 2.61
CA MET A 61 -0.29 3.82 2.26
C MET A 61 -1.79 4.15 2.23
N VAL A 62 -2.63 3.17 2.58
CA VAL A 62 -4.07 3.27 2.83
C VAL A 62 -4.38 2.57 4.15
N LYS A 63 -5.49 2.92 4.81
CA LYS A 63 -5.94 2.17 5.98
C LYS A 63 -6.30 0.74 5.55
N LYS A 64 -5.78 -0.26 6.26
CA LYS A 64 -6.12 -1.67 6.02
C LYS A 64 -7.62 -1.88 6.13
N ASP A 65 -8.23 -2.40 5.07
CA ASP A 65 -9.67 -2.64 4.97
C ASP A 65 -9.94 -3.84 4.05
N CYS A 66 -10.23 -4.97 4.69
CA CYS A 66 -10.50 -6.22 4.01
C CYS A 66 -11.80 -6.20 3.19
N GLN A 67 -12.79 -5.39 3.57
CA GLN A 67 -14.06 -5.30 2.84
C GLN A 67 -13.87 -4.52 1.55
N ARG A 68 -13.17 -3.38 1.61
CA ARG A 68 -12.80 -2.61 0.41
C ARG A 68 -11.88 -3.40 -0.50
N ALA A 69 -10.91 -4.14 0.05
CA ALA A 69 -10.07 -5.02 -0.76
C ALA A 69 -10.90 -6.04 -1.54
N ALA A 70 -11.85 -6.71 -0.88
CA ALA A 70 -12.74 -7.68 -1.55
C ALA A 70 -13.61 -7.02 -2.63
N PHE A 71 -14.15 -5.82 -2.37
CA PHE A 71 -14.92 -5.07 -3.36
C PHE A 71 -14.09 -4.80 -4.63
N TRP A 72 -12.87 -4.29 -4.48
CA TRP A 72 -12.02 -4.00 -5.64
C TRP A 72 -11.55 -5.25 -6.38
N TYR A 73 -11.25 -6.35 -5.65
CA TYR A 73 -10.96 -7.62 -6.32
C TYR A 73 -12.18 -8.17 -7.07
N GLN A 74 -13.41 -7.98 -6.57
CA GLN A 74 -14.63 -8.37 -7.29
C GLN A 74 -14.79 -7.63 -8.61
N GLN A 75 -14.56 -6.31 -8.61
CA GLN A 75 -14.59 -5.52 -9.84
C GLN A 75 -13.52 -5.99 -10.84
N ALA A 76 -12.28 -6.18 -10.38
CA ALA A 76 -11.20 -6.65 -11.25
C ALA A 76 -11.47 -8.07 -11.80
N ALA A 77 -11.96 -8.99 -10.96
CA ALA A 77 -12.29 -10.35 -11.36
C ALA A 77 -13.45 -10.39 -12.36
N PHE A 78 -14.44 -9.50 -12.23
CA PHE A 78 -15.54 -9.34 -13.18
C PHE A 78 -15.02 -8.94 -14.57
N LEU A 79 -14.00 -8.08 -14.62
CA LEU A 79 -13.30 -7.70 -15.85
C LEU A 79 -12.26 -8.76 -16.32
N GLY A 80 -12.29 -9.96 -15.74
CA GLY A 80 -11.45 -11.09 -16.15
C GLY A 80 -10.02 -11.09 -15.59
N ASP A 81 -9.75 -10.39 -14.49
CA ASP A 81 -8.44 -10.43 -13.82
C ASP A 81 -8.26 -11.76 -13.10
N GLU A 82 -7.40 -12.63 -13.64
CA GLU A 82 -7.15 -13.94 -13.06
C GLU A 82 -6.46 -13.86 -11.68
N ASP A 83 -5.61 -12.86 -11.46
CA ASP A 83 -4.98 -12.65 -10.15
C ASP A 83 -6.04 -12.24 -9.11
N ALA A 84 -6.95 -11.33 -9.47
CA ALA A 84 -8.03 -10.90 -8.59
C ALA A 84 -9.00 -12.05 -8.28
N LYS A 85 -9.29 -12.93 -9.25
CA LYS A 85 -10.05 -14.17 -9.02
C LYS A 85 -9.35 -15.06 -8.00
N GLY A 86 -8.03 -15.25 -8.14
CA GLY A 86 -7.22 -16.00 -7.17
C GLY A 86 -7.25 -15.38 -5.77
N HIS A 87 -7.14 -14.06 -5.67
CA HIS A 87 -7.22 -13.33 -4.41
C HIS A 87 -8.61 -13.42 -3.75
N LEU A 88 -9.70 -13.36 -4.53
CA LEU A 88 -11.05 -13.56 -4.02
C LEU A 88 -11.27 -14.97 -3.51
N LYS A 89 -10.83 -15.97 -4.26
CA LYS A 89 -10.92 -17.37 -3.84
C LYS A 89 -10.25 -17.55 -2.49
N ASN A 90 -9.04 -17.03 -2.31
CA ASN A 90 -8.35 -17.04 -1.02
C ASN A 90 -9.09 -16.26 0.08
N PHE A 91 -9.72 -15.13 -0.25
CA PHE A 91 -10.49 -14.34 0.71
C PHE A 91 -11.73 -15.09 1.21
N PHE A 92 -12.48 -15.74 0.32
CA PHE A 92 -13.66 -16.54 0.68
C PHE A 92 -13.31 -17.90 1.31
N ASP A 93 -12.26 -18.57 0.82
CA ASP A 93 -11.74 -19.80 1.42
C ASP A 93 -11.17 -19.54 2.83
N GLY A 94 -10.53 -18.39 3.02
CA GLY A 94 -10.14 -17.87 4.33
C GLY A 94 -11.33 -17.67 5.26
N LYS A 95 -12.42 -17.02 4.79
CA LYS A 95 -13.67 -16.91 5.55
C LYS A 95 -14.28 -18.28 5.90
N LYS A 96 -14.18 -19.27 5.01
CA LYS A 96 -14.65 -20.65 5.25
C LYS A 96 -13.82 -21.34 6.34
N LYS A 97 -12.52 -21.06 6.41
CA LYS A 97 -11.63 -21.49 7.52
C LYS A 97 -11.90 -20.73 8.82
N LEU A 98 -12.23 -19.44 8.75
CA LEU A 98 -12.57 -18.60 9.92
C LEU A 98 -13.98 -18.90 10.49
N LYS A 99 -14.90 -19.49 9.71
CA LYS A 99 -16.10 -20.13 10.27
C LYS A 99 -15.79 -21.35 11.16
N LYS A 100 -14.57 -21.92 11.10
CA LYS A 100 -14.08 -22.96 12.02
C LYS A 100 -13.19 -22.42 13.15
N LYS A 101 -12.67 -21.20 13.03
CA LYS A 101 -11.94 -20.48 14.09
C LYS A 101 -12.25 -19.00 13.93
N LYS A 102 -13.22 -18.54 14.72
CA LYS A 102 -13.74 -17.16 14.79
C LYS A 102 -12.63 -16.12 14.53
N CYS A 103 -12.93 -15.17 13.63
CA CYS A 103 -12.31 -13.84 13.65
C CYS A 103 -12.56 -13.18 15.01
#